data_AF-A0A7V3S1M4-F1
#
_entry.id   AF-A0A7V3S1M4-F1
#
_cell.length_a   1.000
_cell.length_b   1.000
_cell.length_c   1.000
_cell.angle_alpha   90.00
_cell.angle_beta   90.00
_cell.angle_gamma   90.00
#
_symmetry.space_group_name_H-M   'P 1'
#
loop_
_entity.id
_entity.type
_entity.pdbx_description
1 polymer ?
#
loop_
_entity_poly.entity_id
_entity_poly.type
_entity_poly.pdbx_seq_one_letter_code
_entity_poly.pdbx_strand_id
1 'polypeptide(L)' 'TLIPLDLIFIGQDFIIKGIIENAKPESERILRISEPSRYVLEVNAGFAQRNGIRAGDRVGFLGFEVE' A
#
# COMPACT_ATOMS: atom_id res chain seq x y z
N THR A 1 4.95 13.01 5.56
CA THR A 1 4.58 13.58 4.24
C THR A 1 3.63 14.75 4.44
N LEU A 2 3.44 15.63 3.43
CA LEU A 2 2.53 16.79 3.54
C LEU A 2 1.09 16.52 3.08
N ILE A 3 0.88 15.40 2.37
CA ILE A 3 -0.45 14.96 1.92
C ILE A 3 -0.84 13.66 2.62
N PRO A 4 -2.15 13.43 2.86
CA PRO A 4 -2.62 12.18 3.43
C PRO A 4 -2.52 11.06 2.39
N LEU A 5 -2.13 9.86 2.83
CA LEU A 5 -1.85 8.73 1.95
C LEU A 5 -2.59 7.47 2.37
N ASP A 6 -2.94 6.62 1.41
CA ASP A 6 -3.15 5.20 1.69
C ASP A 6 -1.83 4.46 1.41
N LEU A 7 -1.43 3.58 2.33
CA LEU A 7 -0.24 2.74 2.22
C LEU A 7 -0.67 1.32 1.92
N ILE A 8 -0.38 0.84 0.71
CA ILE A 8 -0.75 -0.50 0.23
C ILE A 8 0.48 -1.40 0.30
N PHE A 9 0.49 -2.34 1.24
CA PHE A 9 1.60 -3.26 1.48
C PHE A 9 1.45 -4.50 0.59
N ILE A 10 2.50 -4.86 -0.15
CA ILE A 10 2.46 -5.90 -1.19
C ILE A 10 3.55 -6.93 -0.90
N GLY A 11 3.17 -8.21 -0.94
CA GLY A 11 4.07 -9.34 -0.76
C GLY A 11 4.97 -9.57 -1.98
N GLN A 12 6.00 -10.41 -1.81
CA GLN A 12 6.82 -10.87 -2.93
C GLN A 12 6.03 -11.71 -3.95
N ASP A 13 4.91 -12.29 -3.51
CA ASP A 13 3.94 -13.01 -4.34
C ASP A 13 2.99 -12.08 -5.12
N PHE A 14 3.24 -10.76 -5.08
CA PHE A 14 2.41 -9.72 -5.69
C PHE A 14 0.96 -9.70 -5.21
N ILE A 15 0.73 -10.14 -3.97
CA ILE A 15 -0.57 -10.06 -3.29
C ILE A 15 -0.55 -8.90 -2.29
N ILE A 16 -1.62 -8.11 -2.26
CA ILE A 16 -1.81 -7.09 -1.21
C ILE A 16 -1.97 -7.78 0.13
N LYS A 17 -1.05 -7.49 1.07
CA LYS A 17 -1.02 -8.06 2.43
C LYS A 17 -1.78 -7.22 3.44
N GLY A 18 -1.96 -5.94 3.15
CA GLY A 18 -2.72 -5.04 4.00
C GLY A 18 -2.70 -3.62 3.47
N ILE A 19 -3.63 -2.81 3.98
CA ILE A 19 -3.76 -1.41 3.62
C ILE A 19 -3.91 -0.60 4.89
N ILE A 20 -3.12 0.46 5.03
CA ILE A 20 -3.33 1.50 6.05
C ILE A 20 -3.86 2.72 5.33
N GLU A 21 -5.15 2.99 5.51
CA GLU A 21 -5.81 4.13 4.87
C GLU A 21 -5.62 5.42 5.68
N ASN A 22 -5.63 6.56 4.98
CA ASN A 22 -5.62 7.90 5.59
C ASN A 22 -4.46 8.15 6.57
N ALA A 23 -3.25 7.71 6.23
CA ALA A 23 -2.03 8.05 6.96
C ALA A 23 -1.91 9.57 7.10
N LYS A 24 -1.71 10.02 8.35
CA LYS A 24 -1.75 11.45 8.71
C LYS A 24 -0.49 12.19 8.21
N PRO A 25 -0.62 13.36 7.55
CA PRO A 25 0.50 14.24 7.26
C PRO A 25 1.32 14.57 8.51
N GLU A 26 2.63 14.76 8.31
CA GLU A 26 3.62 15.15 9.33
C GLU A 26 3.73 14.21 10.56
N SER A 27 3.02 13.08 10.56
CA SER A 27 3.15 12.06 11.60
C SER A 27 4.46 11.29 11.47
N GLU A 28 5.23 11.18 12.56
CA GLU A 28 6.44 10.36 12.66
C GLU A 28 6.18 8.93 13.12
N ARG A 29 4.92 8.59 13.44
CA ARG A 29 4.55 7.24 13.87
C ARG A 29 4.89 6.21 12.79
N ILE A 30 5.57 5.14 13.20
CA ILE A 30 5.80 3.98 12.35
C ILE A 30 4.47 3.26 12.06
N LEU A 31 4.15 3.15 10.77
CA LEU A 31 3.00 2.43 10.25
C LEU A 31 3.46 1.09 9.68
N ARG A 32 2.87 -0.01 10.16
CA ARG A 32 3.24 -1.39 9.80
C ARG A 32 2.04 -2.31 9.87
N ILE A 33 2.03 -3.33 9.03
CA ILE A 33 1.12 -4.48 9.12
C ILE A 33 1.83 -5.68 9.76
N SER A 34 1.08 -6.71 10.16
CA SER A 34 1.63 -7.94 10.76
C SER A 34 2.22 -8.91 9.75
N GLU A 35 1.85 -8.81 8.48
CA GLU A 35 2.31 -9.73 7.44
C GLU A 35 3.58 -9.22 6.73
N PRO A 36 4.50 -10.12 6.31
CA PRO A 36 5.66 -9.75 5.51
C PRO A 36 5.26 -9.11 4.18
N SER A 37 5.89 -7.98 3.84
CA SER A 37 5.72 -7.28 2.55
C SER A 37 7.08 -6.96 1.94
N ARG A 38 7.22 -7.11 0.60
CA ARG A 38 8.43 -6.73 -0.15
C ARG A 38 8.32 -5.31 -0.72
N TYR A 39 7.11 -4.84 -1.01
CA TYR A 39 6.86 -3.55 -1.64
C TYR A 39 5.77 -2.77 -0.90
N VAL A 40 5.76 -1.45 -1.08
CA VAL A 40 4.69 -0.55 -0.64
C VAL A 40 4.34 0.39 -1.80
N LEU A 41 3.05 0.49 -2.12
CA LEU A 41 2.52 1.50 -3.04
C LEU A 41 1.84 2.60 -2.22
N GLU A 42 2.31 3.83 -2.38
CA GLU A 42 1.72 5.02 -1.76
C GLU A 42 0.83 5.75 -2.77
N VAL A 43 -0.40 6.06 -2.37
CA VAL A 43 -1.39 6.78 -3.18
C VAL A 43 -2.13 7.81 -2.34
N ASN A 44 -2.78 8.79 -2.98
CA ASN A 44 -3.59 9.78 -2.27
C ASN A 44 -4.67 9.12 -1.42
N ALA A 45 -4.89 9.64 -0.20
CA ALA A 45 -5.85 9.07 0.73
C ALA A 45 -7.27 8.83 0.15
N GLY A 46 -7.87 7.72 0.57
CA GLY A 46 -9.15 7.22 0.10
C GLY A 46 -9.13 6.62 -1.32
N PHE A 47 -7.96 6.48 -1.95
CA PHE A 47 -7.86 5.83 -3.25
C PHE A 47 -8.24 4.35 -3.16
N ALA A 48 -7.82 3.65 -2.10
CA ALA A 48 -8.14 2.24 -1.91
C ALA A 48 -9.65 2.03 -1.81
N GLN A 49 -10.31 2.75 -0.89
CA GLN A 49 -11.77 2.72 -0.74
C GLN A 49 -12.52 3.07 -2.04
N ARG A 50 -12.15 4.16 -2.72
CA ARG A 50 -12.83 4.60 -3.97
C ARG A 50 -12.78 3.57 -5.08
N ASN A 51 -11.73 2.77 -5.13
CA ASN A 51 -11.52 1.76 -6.18
C ASN A 51 -11.81 0.33 -5.72
N GLY A 52 -12.28 0.13 -4.48
CA GLY A 52 -12.60 -1.20 -3.94
C GLY A 52 -11.37 -2.10 -3.76
N ILE A 53 -10.19 -1.53 -3.56
CA ILE A 53 -8.92 -2.26 -3.39
C ILE A 53 -8.85 -2.82 -1.97
N ARG A 54 -8.44 -4.09 -1.84
CA ARG A 54 -8.42 -4.81 -0.56
C ARG A 54 -7.25 -5.79 -0.47
N ALA A 55 -6.96 -6.22 0.75
CA ALA A 55 -6.05 -7.34 0.98
C ALA A 55 -6.52 -8.58 0.21
N GLY A 56 -5.58 -9.31 -0.38
CA GLY A 56 -5.84 -10.46 -1.26
C GLY A 56 -5.91 -10.11 -2.76
N ASP A 57 -6.08 -8.84 -3.13
CA ASP A 57 -6.01 -8.46 -4.55
C ASP A 57 -4.58 -8.63 -5.10
N ARG A 58 -4.49 -8.85 -6.42
CA ARG A 58 -3.22 -9.01 -7.15
C ARG A 58 -2.70 -7.69 -7.67
N VAL A 59 -1.38 -7.52 -7.64
CA VAL A 59 -0.67 -6.38 -8.22
C VAL A 59 0.11 -6.83 -9.44
N GLY A 60 0.09 -6.02 -10.50
CA GLY A 60 0.94 -6.21 -11.67
C GLY A 60 1.85 -5.00 -11.87
N PHE A 61 3.15 -5.24 -12.04
CA PHE A 61 4.10 -4.23 -12.48
C PHE A 61 4.23 -4.32 -14.00
N LEU A 62 3.78 -3.29 -14.71
CA LEU A 62 3.89 -3.22 -16.17
C LEU A 62 5.09 -2.36 -16.55
N GLY A 63 5.94 -2.85 -17.45
CA GLY A 63 7.12 -2.12 -17.91
C GLY A 63 8.33 -2.18 -16.98
N PHE A 64 8.31 -3.09 -15.99
CA PHE A 64 9.44 -3.35 -15.10
C PHE A 64 9.74 -4.84 -15.11
N GLU A 65 11.00 -5.21 -15.27
CA GLU A 65 11.45 -6.57 -14.95
C GLU A 65 11.59 -6.66 -13.44
N VAL A 66 10.91 -7.64 -12.85
CA VAL A 66 11.01 -7.90 -11.41
C VAL A 66 11.85 -9.15 -11.24
N GLU A 67 13.06 -8.97 -10.69
CA GLU A 67 13.97 -10.05 -10.30
C GLU A 67 13.43 -10.90 -9.13
#